data_AF-A0A355BTA8-F1
#
_entry.id   AF-A0A355BTA8-F1
#
_cell.length_a   1.000
_cell.length_b   1.000
_cell.length_c   1.000
_cell.angle_alpha   90.00
_cell.angle_beta   90.00
_cell.angle_gamma   90.00
#
_symmetry.space_group_name_H-M   'P 1'
#
loop_
_entity.id
_entity.type
_entity.pdbx_description
1 polymer ?
#
loop_
_entity_poly.entity_id
_entity_poly.type
_entity_poly.pdbx_seq_one_letter_code
_entity_poly.pdbx_strand_id
1 'polypeptide(L)'
;MIFDGRISLSTDDNLAGLGNLRSTNQALNFKLDYGATEIINPMGNIHVTIRQNQRWDNAKEDVKPTFVREDVGQLEYRFFDLDKTFQGGNEFRFVDFRSMNYPGMNTYKLDKSHKPYELSVNMDYPRSGQAYSQYPDMNGGFVPDNTDYPQEPWISAQYLYVTFGLKSTPYKGDVHLIGAYNCFARTDENKMQWENGLYTKRILLKQGFYNYAYWTSPPEADGNQVEGNYFQTENLYEVLVYYRAFQPNADLLIGYFVIPVNPR
;
A
#
# COMPACT_ATOMS: atom_id res chain seq x y z
N MET A 1 14.05 10.48 -0.10
CA MET A 1 13.47 11.83 0.11
C MET A 1 14.12 12.39 1.35
N ILE A 2 14.48 13.67 1.36
CA ILE A 2 15.04 14.37 2.52
C ILE A 2 14.07 15.51 2.81
N PHE A 3 13.61 15.62 4.05
CA PHE A 3 12.67 16.66 4.45
C PHE A 3 13.28 17.55 5.54
N ASP A 4 12.78 18.79 5.60
CA ASP A 4 13.08 19.75 6.65
C ASP A 4 11.75 20.15 7.29
N GLY A 5 11.51 19.77 8.55
CA GLY A 5 10.20 19.89 9.21
C GLY A 5 9.88 21.33 9.61
N ARG A 6 9.31 22.12 8.69
CA ARG A 6 9.01 23.55 8.89
C ARG A 6 7.54 23.84 9.16
N ILE A 7 6.68 22.85 8.96
CA ILE A 7 5.24 22.95 9.16
C ILE A 7 4.77 21.82 10.07
N SER A 8 3.55 21.92 10.58
CA SER A 8 2.89 20.83 11.30
C SER A 8 1.61 20.40 10.60
N LEU A 9 1.22 19.15 10.83
CA LEU A 9 -0.05 18.58 10.40
C LEU A 9 -0.90 18.27 11.62
N SER A 10 -2.16 18.70 11.59
CA SER A 10 -3.18 18.28 12.55
C SER A 10 -4.31 17.55 11.82
N THR A 11 -4.71 16.39 12.34
CA THR A 11 -5.88 15.67 11.86
C THR A 11 -7.11 16.20 12.59
N ASP A 12 -8.20 16.43 11.86
CA ASP A 12 -9.49 16.62 12.51
C ASP A 12 -10.12 15.25 12.68
N ASP A 13 -10.30 14.81 13.93
CA ASP A 13 -10.99 13.56 14.31
C ASP A 13 -12.47 13.51 13.91
N ASN A 14 -12.96 14.50 13.15
CA ASN A 14 -14.24 14.46 12.45
C ASN A 14 -14.21 13.46 11.26
N LEU A 15 -13.72 12.25 11.51
CA LEU A 15 -14.01 11.03 10.74
C LEU A 15 -15.51 10.72 10.70
N ALA A 16 -16.31 11.32 11.59
CA ALA A 16 -17.76 11.18 11.67
C ALA A 16 -18.49 12.32 10.93
N GLY A 17 -18.29 12.40 9.61
CA GLY A 17 -18.91 13.42 8.77
C GLY A 17 -19.55 12.90 7.49
N LEU A 18 -19.95 11.63 7.43
CA LEU A 18 -20.87 11.03 6.47
C LEU A 18 -21.22 9.62 6.94
N GLY A 19 -22.13 9.52 7.91
CA GLY A 19 -22.73 8.24 8.27
C GLY A 19 -23.23 7.51 7.02
N ASN A 20 -22.90 6.21 6.94
CA ASN A 20 -23.48 5.20 6.03
C ASN A 20 -23.20 5.28 4.52
N LEU A 21 -22.46 6.24 3.95
CA LEU A 21 -22.43 6.38 2.48
C LEU A 21 -21.23 5.75 1.74
N ARG A 22 -20.13 5.34 2.40
CA ARG A 22 -18.95 4.80 1.68
C ARG A 22 -18.22 3.69 2.44
N SER A 23 -18.79 2.48 2.41
CA SER A 23 -18.19 1.28 3.03
C SER A 23 -16.89 0.80 2.37
N THR A 24 -16.47 1.39 1.25
CA THR A 24 -15.34 0.94 0.43
C THR A 24 -14.16 1.91 0.42
N ASN A 25 -14.31 3.14 0.91
CA ASN A 25 -13.32 4.21 0.74
C ASN A 25 -12.93 4.85 2.07
N GLN A 26 -11.75 5.46 2.08
CA GLN A 26 -11.17 6.18 3.21
C GLN A 26 -10.88 7.62 2.79
N ALA A 27 -11.35 8.58 3.60
CA ALA A 27 -11.14 10.01 3.40
C ALA A 27 -10.11 10.53 4.41
N LEU A 28 -9.21 11.40 3.97
CA LEU A 28 -8.12 11.93 4.79
C LEU A 28 -8.29 13.43 5.00
N ASN A 29 -8.99 13.81 6.06
CA ASN A 29 -9.17 15.22 6.40
C ASN A 29 -8.05 15.67 7.35
N PHE A 30 -7.32 16.72 6.97
CA PHE A 30 -6.23 17.26 7.77
C PHE A 30 -6.04 18.76 7.51
N LYS A 31 -5.29 19.41 8.39
CA LYS A 31 -4.85 20.79 8.28
C LYS A 31 -3.33 20.83 8.30
N LEU A 32 -2.76 21.75 7.53
CA LEU A 32 -1.34 22.07 7.55
C LEU A 32 -1.17 23.47 8.14
N ASP A 33 -0.42 23.57 9.21
CA ASP A 33 -0.08 24.83 9.86
C ASP A 33 1.30 25.27 9.39
N TYR A 34 1.33 26.40 8.68
CA TYR A 34 2.54 27.04 8.19
C TYR A 34 2.85 28.37 8.87
N GLY A 35 2.12 28.77 9.92
CA GLY A 35 2.32 30.07 10.58
C GLY A 35 3.76 30.34 11.11
N ALA A 36 4.58 29.31 11.30
CA ALA A 36 6.00 29.43 11.66
C ALA A 36 6.94 29.63 10.45
N THR A 37 6.42 29.54 9.22
CA THR A 37 7.15 29.62 7.96
C THR A 37 6.50 30.65 7.05
N GLU A 38 7.29 31.60 6.54
CA GLU A 38 6.80 32.53 5.54
C GLU A 38 6.59 31.81 4.21
N ILE A 39 5.33 31.65 3.82
CA ILE A 39 4.94 31.02 2.55
C ILE A 39 4.12 32.02 1.76
N ILE A 40 4.73 32.56 0.70
CA ILE A 40 4.06 33.44 -0.24
C ILE A 40 3.14 32.59 -1.12
N ASN A 41 1.89 33.01 -1.30
CA ASN A 41 0.88 32.33 -2.13
C ASN A 41 0.82 30.81 -1.84
N PRO A 42 0.43 30.41 -0.61
CA PRO A 42 0.45 29.01 -0.19
C PRO A 42 -0.42 28.12 -1.08
N MET A 43 -1.54 28.63 -1.61
CA MET A 43 -2.39 27.90 -2.54
C MET A 43 -1.68 27.53 -3.86
N GLY A 44 -0.77 28.38 -4.33
CA GLY A 44 -0.02 28.15 -5.57
C GLY A 44 1.30 27.42 -5.38
N ASN A 45 1.94 27.59 -4.23
CA ASN A 45 3.31 27.12 -4.00
C ASN A 45 3.42 25.91 -3.06
N ILE A 46 2.34 25.55 -2.34
CA ILE A 46 2.27 24.28 -1.60
C ILE A 46 1.65 23.21 -2.50
N HIS A 47 2.38 22.11 -2.66
CA HIS A 47 1.97 20.92 -3.38
C HIS A 47 1.97 19.75 -2.41
N VAL A 48 0.83 19.06 -2.29
CA VAL A 48 0.71 17.91 -1.40
C VAL A 48 0.59 16.64 -2.22
N THR A 49 1.44 15.66 -1.89
CA THR A 49 1.32 14.29 -2.40
C THR A 49 0.96 13.37 -1.26
N ILE A 50 -0.03 12.52 -1.47
CA ILE A 50 -0.48 11.54 -0.48
C ILE A 50 -0.37 10.15 -1.08
N ARG A 51 0.28 9.23 -0.38
CA ARG A 51 0.39 7.82 -0.80
C ARG A 51 -0.11 6.89 0.29
N GLN A 52 -0.80 5.84 -0.12
CA GLN A 52 -1.35 4.78 0.75
C GLN A 52 -0.35 3.63 0.80
N ASN A 53 0.04 3.16 1.99
CA ASN A 53 0.89 1.98 2.17
C ASN A 53 2.18 2.01 1.33
N GLN A 54 2.82 3.17 1.24
CA GLN A 54 4.03 3.41 0.43
C GLN A 54 3.85 3.19 -1.09
N ARG A 55 2.61 3.08 -1.57
CA ARG A 55 2.28 2.87 -2.99
C ARG A 55 2.32 4.16 -3.79
N TRP A 56 3.24 4.23 -4.75
CA TRP A 56 3.25 5.33 -5.73
C TRP A 56 2.21 5.13 -6.83
N ASP A 57 1.81 3.89 -7.11
CA ASP A 57 0.91 3.57 -8.22
C ASP A 57 -0.53 4.07 -8.03
N ASN A 58 -0.90 4.46 -6.81
CA ASN A 58 -2.20 5.04 -6.46
C ASN A 58 -2.07 6.37 -5.70
N ALA A 59 -0.90 7.01 -5.72
CA ALA A 59 -0.67 8.27 -5.03
C ALA A 59 -1.56 9.37 -5.62
N LYS A 60 -2.05 10.27 -4.76
CA LYS A 60 -2.73 11.50 -5.16
C LYS A 60 -1.72 12.63 -5.11
N GLU A 61 -1.37 13.15 -6.26
CA GLU A 61 -0.38 14.22 -6.43
C GLU A 61 -1.06 15.58 -6.60
N ASP A 62 -0.34 16.63 -6.24
CA ASP A 62 -0.78 18.04 -6.33
C ASP A 62 -2.17 18.30 -5.72
N VAL A 63 -2.46 17.66 -4.58
CA VAL A 63 -3.71 17.87 -3.85
C VAL A 63 -3.77 19.33 -3.40
N LYS A 64 -4.87 20.01 -3.77
CA LYS A 64 -5.11 21.41 -3.41
C LYS A 64 -5.87 21.53 -2.09
N PRO A 65 -5.57 22.56 -1.28
CA PRO A 65 -6.35 22.84 -0.08
C PRO A 65 -7.77 23.24 -0.48
N THR A 66 -8.74 22.85 0.34
CA THR A 66 -10.14 23.26 0.22
C THR A 66 -10.33 24.69 0.72
N PHE A 67 -9.58 25.08 1.75
CA PHE A 67 -9.66 26.41 2.34
C PHE A 67 -8.30 26.90 2.81
N VAL A 68 -8.09 28.22 2.75
CA VAL A 68 -6.86 28.90 3.17
C VAL A 68 -7.22 29.92 4.24
N ARG A 69 -6.57 29.80 5.40
CA ARG A 69 -6.66 30.74 6.51
C ARG A 69 -5.35 31.51 6.63
N GLU A 70 -5.23 32.57 5.83
CA GLU A 70 -4.02 33.40 5.79
C GLU A 70 -3.75 34.13 7.11
N ASP A 71 -4.79 34.47 7.87
CA ASP A 71 -4.69 35.18 9.15
C ASP A 71 -3.95 34.39 10.23
N VAL A 72 -4.01 33.06 10.16
CA VAL A 72 -3.34 32.13 11.10
C VAL A 72 -2.33 31.21 10.41
N GLY A 73 -2.07 31.41 9.11
CA GLY A 73 -1.15 30.60 8.32
C GLY A 73 -1.52 29.11 8.30
N GLN A 74 -2.76 28.78 7.90
CA GLN A 74 -3.25 27.40 7.87
C GLN A 74 -3.90 27.03 6.53
N LEU A 75 -3.61 25.83 6.03
CA LEU A 75 -4.29 25.20 4.90
C LEU A 75 -5.16 24.05 5.36
N GLU A 76 -6.41 24.00 4.92
CA GLU A 76 -7.35 22.93 5.26
C GLU A 76 -7.64 22.04 4.06
N TYR A 77 -7.54 20.73 4.25
CA TYR A 77 -7.76 19.70 3.24
C TYR A 77 -8.97 18.84 3.64
N ARG A 78 -10.05 18.94 2.85
CA ARG A 78 -11.28 18.16 3.04
C ARG A 78 -11.64 17.35 1.80
N PHE A 79 -11.91 16.08 2.02
CA PHE A 79 -12.12 15.09 0.97
C PHE A 79 -13.61 14.69 0.88
N PHE A 80 -14.42 15.54 0.27
CA PHE A 80 -15.86 15.28 0.09
C PHE A 80 -16.14 14.37 -1.12
N ASP A 81 -15.40 14.57 -2.21
CA ASP A 81 -15.63 13.89 -3.48
C ASP A 81 -14.98 12.50 -3.50
N LEU A 82 -15.63 11.51 -4.13
CA LEU A 82 -15.19 10.10 -4.11
C LEU A 82 -13.86 9.91 -4.84
N ASP A 83 -13.66 10.62 -5.94
CA ASP A 83 -12.43 10.66 -6.71
C ASP A 83 -11.24 11.19 -5.90
N LYS A 84 -11.50 12.03 -4.88
CA LYS A 84 -10.47 12.52 -3.96
C LYS A 84 -10.16 11.51 -2.86
N THR A 85 -11.08 10.62 -2.48
CA THR A 85 -10.83 9.58 -1.46
C THR A 85 -9.95 8.43 -1.97
N PHE A 86 -9.40 7.65 -1.05
CA PHE A 86 -8.68 6.42 -1.35
C PHE A 86 -9.61 5.22 -1.23
N GLN A 87 -9.36 4.19 -2.03
CA GLN A 87 -9.98 2.90 -1.80
C GLN A 87 -9.40 2.28 -0.53
N GLY A 88 -10.27 1.78 0.35
CA GLY A 88 -9.82 1.18 1.61
C GLY A 88 -9.03 -0.11 1.40
N GLY A 89 -9.24 -0.81 0.27
CA GLY A 89 -8.58 -2.08 0.01
C GLY A 89 -8.99 -3.15 1.03
N ASN A 90 -8.11 -4.12 1.24
CA ASN A 90 -8.25 -5.15 2.26
C ASN A 90 -6.87 -5.39 2.86
N GLU A 91 -6.82 -6.02 4.03
CA GLU A 91 -5.57 -6.47 4.65
C GLU A 91 -4.78 -7.32 3.64
N PHE A 92 -3.47 -7.10 3.53
CA PHE A 92 -2.65 -7.86 2.59
C PHE A 92 -2.63 -9.34 2.98
N ARG A 93 -2.54 -10.24 2.01
CA ARG A 93 -2.23 -11.64 2.30
C ARG A 93 -0.77 -11.74 2.70
N PHE A 94 -0.37 -12.82 3.34
CA PHE A 94 1.03 -13.03 3.67
C PHE A 94 1.47 -14.47 3.52
N VAL A 95 2.75 -14.67 3.27
CA VAL A 95 3.40 -15.98 3.36
C VAL A 95 4.69 -15.85 4.17
N ASP A 96 4.91 -16.79 5.07
CA ASP A 96 6.10 -16.85 5.91
C ASP A 96 6.89 -18.11 5.59
N PHE A 97 8.07 -17.93 5.01
CA PHE A 97 9.02 -19.01 4.78
C PHE A 97 10.39 -18.62 5.32
N ARG A 98 10.42 -17.94 6.48
CA ARG A 98 11.67 -17.59 7.16
C ARG A 98 12.45 -18.78 7.69
N SER A 99 11.85 -19.96 7.85
CA SER A 99 12.55 -21.23 8.10
C SER A 99 12.34 -22.17 6.93
N MET A 100 13.42 -22.79 6.46
CA MET A 100 13.40 -23.89 5.50
C MET A 100 13.16 -25.22 6.18
N ASN A 101 13.52 -25.36 7.46
CA ASN A 101 13.26 -26.59 8.22
C ASN A 101 11.78 -26.72 8.57
N TYR A 102 11.16 -25.59 8.95
CA TYR A 102 9.77 -25.49 9.34
C TYR A 102 9.14 -24.26 8.68
N PRO A 103 8.77 -24.33 7.39
CA PRO A 103 8.08 -23.24 6.71
C PRO A 103 6.88 -22.75 7.53
N GLY A 104 6.74 -21.44 7.61
CA GLY A 104 5.75 -20.78 8.44
C GLY A 104 4.36 -20.80 7.83
N MET A 105 3.53 -19.86 8.27
CA MET A 105 2.14 -19.76 7.87
C MET A 105 1.97 -19.54 6.36
N ASN A 106 0.82 -20.01 5.86
CA ASN A 106 0.40 -19.91 4.46
C ASN A 106 1.31 -20.62 3.45
N THR A 107 2.17 -21.53 3.91
CA THR A 107 2.94 -22.43 3.06
C THR A 107 2.22 -23.76 2.89
N TYR A 108 2.27 -24.33 1.69
CA TYR A 108 1.67 -25.62 1.36
C TYR A 108 2.72 -26.73 1.29
N LYS A 109 3.76 -26.53 0.48
CA LYS A 109 4.82 -27.53 0.25
C LYS A 109 6.14 -26.86 -0.07
N LEU A 110 7.19 -27.28 0.61
CA LEU A 110 8.58 -26.95 0.27
C LEU A 110 9.25 -28.18 -0.33
N ASP A 111 9.71 -28.08 -1.57
CA ASP A 111 10.50 -29.08 -2.27
C ASP A 111 11.98 -28.68 -2.29
N LYS A 112 12.81 -29.53 -1.66
CA LYS A 112 14.26 -29.35 -1.54
C LYS A 112 15.07 -30.23 -2.51
N SER A 113 14.41 -30.91 -3.44
CA SER A 113 15.07 -31.85 -4.38
C SER A 113 16.02 -31.17 -5.36
N HIS A 114 15.77 -29.90 -5.69
CA HIS A 114 16.57 -29.11 -6.64
C HIS A 114 16.84 -27.71 -6.10
N LYS A 115 17.90 -27.04 -6.59
CA LYS A 115 18.20 -25.64 -6.24
C LYS A 115 17.95 -24.73 -7.45
N PRO A 116 17.37 -23.53 -7.28
CA PRO A 116 16.74 -23.00 -6.06
C PRO A 116 15.58 -23.89 -5.55
N TYR A 117 15.39 -23.96 -4.23
CA TYR A 117 14.26 -24.71 -3.66
C TYR A 117 12.92 -24.14 -4.13
N GLU A 118 11.90 -24.98 -4.14
CA GLU A 118 10.57 -24.60 -4.63
C GLU A 118 9.56 -24.61 -3.49
N LEU A 119 8.85 -23.50 -3.32
CA LEU A 119 7.79 -23.36 -2.32
C LEU A 119 6.46 -23.14 -3.02
N SER A 120 5.45 -23.92 -2.70
CA SER A 120 4.05 -23.63 -3.03
C SER A 120 3.39 -22.93 -1.84
N VAL A 121 2.73 -21.80 -2.11
CA VAL A 121 1.87 -21.09 -1.16
C VAL A 121 0.53 -21.83 -1.08
N ASN A 122 -0.17 -21.70 0.05
CA ASN A 122 -1.54 -22.18 0.16
C ASN A 122 -2.44 -21.57 -0.92
N MET A 123 -3.45 -22.34 -1.34
CA MET A 123 -4.38 -21.90 -2.38
C MET A 123 -5.24 -20.74 -1.88
N ASP A 124 -5.19 -19.62 -2.60
CA ASP A 124 -5.99 -18.44 -2.31
C ASP A 124 -7.33 -18.45 -3.06
N TYR A 125 -8.29 -17.70 -2.51
CA TYR A 125 -9.63 -17.50 -3.06
C TYR A 125 -10.00 -16.01 -3.05
N PRO A 126 -10.86 -15.54 -3.97
CA PRO A 126 -11.36 -14.17 -3.95
C PRO A 126 -12.03 -13.82 -2.62
N ARG A 127 -11.73 -12.63 -2.11
CA ARG A 127 -12.28 -12.09 -0.85
C ARG A 127 -13.32 -10.99 -1.05
N SER A 128 -13.39 -10.41 -2.25
CA SER A 128 -14.39 -9.39 -2.58
C SER A 128 -15.82 -9.88 -2.31
N GLY A 129 -16.59 -9.07 -1.59
CA GLY A 129 -17.96 -9.37 -1.19
C GLY A 129 -18.10 -10.27 0.05
N GLN A 130 -16.99 -10.77 0.62
CA GLN A 130 -17.02 -11.45 1.92
C GLN A 130 -17.08 -10.43 3.06
N ALA A 131 -17.44 -10.89 4.26
CA ALA A 131 -17.36 -10.07 5.46
C ALA A 131 -15.90 -9.68 5.73
N TYR A 132 -15.68 -8.42 6.12
CA TYR A 132 -14.35 -7.91 6.46
C TYR A 132 -13.77 -8.67 7.67
N SER A 133 -12.49 -9.01 7.60
CA SER A 133 -11.74 -9.64 8.69
C SER A 133 -10.40 -8.93 8.81
N GLN A 134 -10.15 -8.38 9.99
CA GLN A 134 -8.89 -7.73 10.32
C GLN A 134 -7.90 -8.77 10.85
N TYR A 135 -6.68 -8.79 10.32
CA TYR A 135 -5.61 -9.64 10.83
C TYR A 135 -4.26 -8.95 10.61
N PRO A 136 -3.22 -9.26 11.40
CA PRO A 136 -1.93 -8.59 11.31
C PRO A 136 -1.26 -8.73 9.95
N ASP A 137 -0.88 -7.59 9.37
CA ASP A 137 -0.08 -7.47 8.16
C ASP A 137 0.97 -6.35 8.33
N MET A 138 1.76 -6.13 7.29
CA MET A 138 2.79 -5.09 7.19
C MET A 138 2.45 -4.07 6.09
N ASN A 139 1.15 -3.83 5.82
CA ASN A 139 0.71 -2.89 4.78
C ASN A 139 1.38 -3.12 3.42
N GLY A 140 1.56 -4.37 3.01
CA GLY A 140 2.22 -4.73 1.74
C GLY A 140 3.73 -4.90 1.83
N GLY A 141 4.33 -4.64 2.99
CA GLY A 141 5.76 -4.79 3.28
C GLY A 141 6.29 -6.24 3.20
N PHE A 142 7.60 -6.37 3.25
CA PHE A 142 8.28 -7.66 3.29
C PHE A 142 9.58 -7.57 4.09
N VAL A 143 10.02 -8.70 4.64
CA VAL A 143 11.24 -8.80 5.45
C VAL A 143 12.00 -10.05 5.01
N PRO A 144 13.08 -9.90 4.21
CA PRO A 144 14.02 -10.99 3.97
C PRO A 144 14.70 -11.37 5.29
N ASP A 145 14.54 -12.63 5.70
CA ASP A 145 14.98 -13.10 7.01
C ASP A 145 15.20 -14.63 6.99
N ASN A 146 15.98 -15.13 7.96
CA ASN A 146 16.30 -16.54 8.12
C ASN A 146 16.28 -16.93 9.60
N THR A 147 15.19 -17.55 10.04
CA THR A 147 15.02 -17.99 11.44
C THR A 147 15.78 -19.28 11.75
N ASP A 148 16.25 -20.03 10.74
CA ASP A 148 17.14 -21.18 10.95
C ASP A 148 18.57 -20.73 11.30
N TYR A 149 18.99 -19.56 10.82
CA TYR A 149 20.32 -18.97 11.04
C TYR A 149 20.23 -17.47 11.35
N PRO A 150 19.73 -17.11 12.54
CA PRO A 150 19.34 -15.73 12.89
C PRO A 150 20.51 -14.78 13.13
N GLN A 151 21.75 -15.26 13.16
CA GLN A 151 22.93 -14.41 13.40
C GLN A 151 23.23 -13.49 12.22
N GLU A 152 23.05 -13.97 10.97
CA GLU A 152 23.32 -13.21 9.74
C GLU A 152 22.26 -13.49 8.66
N PRO A 153 20.98 -13.18 8.92
CA PRO A 153 19.88 -13.61 8.07
C PRO A 153 19.95 -12.99 6.66
N TRP A 154 20.49 -11.78 6.52
CA TRP A 154 20.67 -11.13 5.22
C TRP A 154 21.69 -11.84 4.31
N ILE A 155 22.66 -12.60 4.85
CA ILE A 155 23.65 -13.37 4.09
C ILE A 155 23.19 -14.82 3.92
N SER A 156 22.66 -15.41 4.99
CA SER A 156 22.30 -16.83 5.04
C SER A 156 20.98 -17.16 4.32
N ALA A 157 20.09 -16.18 4.15
CA ALA A 157 18.82 -16.34 3.46
C ALA A 157 19.02 -16.71 1.99
N GLN A 158 18.35 -17.78 1.56
CA GLN A 158 18.44 -18.30 0.19
C GLN A 158 17.34 -17.72 -0.70
N TYR A 159 17.53 -17.77 -2.01
CA TYR A 159 16.45 -17.54 -2.96
C TYR A 159 15.70 -18.84 -3.26
N LEU A 160 14.38 -18.73 -3.40
CA LEU A 160 13.47 -19.83 -3.71
C LEU A 160 12.53 -19.43 -4.84
N TYR A 161 12.14 -20.41 -5.65
CA TYR A 161 10.99 -20.25 -6.53
C TYR A 161 9.72 -20.43 -5.73
N VAL A 162 8.97 -19.35 -5.54
CA VAL A 162 7.70 -19.34 -4.81
C VAL A 162 6.56 -19.29 -5.81
N THR A 163 5.65 -20.25 -5.71
CA THR A 163 4.48 -20.38 -6.57
C THR A 163 3.22 -20.01 -5.80
N PHE A 164 2.56 -18.94 -6.26
CA PHE A 164 1.29 -18.45 -5.75
C PHE A 164 0.15 -18.97 -6.63
N GLY A 165 -0.98 -19.32 -6.01
CA GLY A 165 -2.15 -19.86 -6.69
C GLY A 165 -3.43 -19.19 -6.20
N LEU A 166 -4.24 -18.67 -7.13
CA LEU A 166 -5.56 -18.10 -6.86
C LEU A 166 -6.63 -18.89 -7.62
N LYS A 167 -7.48 -19.62 -6.91
CA LYS A 167 -8.58 -20.37 -7.50
C LYS A 167 -9.80 -19.48 -7.67
N SER A 168 -10.15 -19.18 -8.93
CA SER A 168 -11.26 -18.29 -9.26
C SER A 168 -11.81 -18.54 -10.66
N THR A 169 -12.97 -17.95 -10.95
CA THR A 169 -13.39 -17.72 -12.34
C THR A 169 -12.45 -16.72 -13.01
N PRO A 170 -12.32 -16.74 -14.34
CA PRO A 170 -11.50 -15.76 -15.04
C PRO A 170 -12.05 -14.34 -14.84
N TYR A 171 -11.16 -13.38 -14.61
CA TYR A 171 -11.47 -11.96 -14.54
C TYR A 171 -11.41 -11.31 -15.92
N LYS A 172 -12.07 -10.16 -16.07
CA LYS A 172 -11.92 -9.31 -17.26
C LYS A 172 -10.60 -8.55 -17.13
N GLY A 173 -9.63 -8.85 -18.01
CA GLY A 173 -8.28 -8.28 -17.96
C GLY A 173 -7.30 -9.12 -17.15
N ASP A 174 -6.09 -8.58 -16.98
CA ASP A 174 -4.98 -9.31 -16.38
C ASP A 174 -5.01 -9.28 -14.86
N VAL A 175 -4.57 -10.37 -14.23
CA VAL A 175 -4.35 -10.46 -12.77
C VAL A 175 -2.86 -10.39 -12.50
N HIS A 176 -2.45 -9.53 -11.60
CA HIS A 176 -1.06 -9.34 -11.19
C HIS A 176 -0.90 -9.69 -9.72
N LEU A 177 0.22 -10.32 -9.39
CA LEU A 177 0.64 -10.48 -8.00
C LEU A 177 1.48 -9.26 -7.59
N ILE A 178 1.02 -8.51 -6.59
CA ILE A 178 1.64 -7.25 -6.18
C ILE A 178 2.02 -7.24 -4.69
N GLY A 179 3.07 -6.50 -4.35
CA GLY A 179 3.49 -6.19 -2.99
C GLY A 179 4.67 -5.21 -3.00
N ALA A 180 5.14 -4.77 -1.84
CA ALA A 180 6.27 -3.84 -1.79
C ALA A 180 7.56 -4.46 -2.37
N TYR A 181 7.71 -5.78 -2.33
CA TYR A 181 8.85 -6.51 -2.88
C TYR A 181 9.02 -6.37 -4.40
N ASN A 182 7.94 -6.02 -5.12
CA ASN A 182 7.98 -5.73 -6.55
C ASN A 182 7.48 -4.31 -6.85
N CYS A 183 7.56 -3.39 -5.87
CA CYS A 183 7.10 -2.01 -5.99
C CYS A 183 5.63 -1.88 -6.45
N PHE A 184 4.79 -2.87 -6.10
CA PHE A 184 3.40 -2.97 -6.54
C PHE A 184 3.22 -2.94 -8.07
N ALA A 185 4.24 -3.38 -8.82
CA ALA A 185 4.29 -3.25 -10.26
C ALA A 185 3.32 -4.20 -10.99
N ARG A 186 2.57 -3.67 -11.95
CA ARG A 186 1.60 -4.37 -12.79
C ARG A 186 2.17 -4.62 -14.19
N THR A 187 3.24 -5.43 -14.23
CA THR A 187 3.99 -5.76 -15.44
C THR A 187 3.79 -7.23 -15.83
N ASP A 188 4.16 -7.60 -17.05
CA ASP A 188 4.13 -9.01 -17.49
C ASP A 188 4.96 -9.94 -16.58
N GLU A 189 6.02 -9.42 -15.96
CA GLU A 189 6.83 -10.14 -14.97
C GLU A 189 6.02 -10.55 -13.72
N ASN A 190 4.94 -9.84 -13.39
CA ASN A 190 4.08 -10.09 -12.23
C ASN A 190 2.69 -10.61 -12.62
N LYS A 191 2.36 -10.62 -13.92
CA LYS A 191 1.11 -11.16 -14.47
C LYS A 191 0.98 -12.66 -14.19
N MET A 192 -0.16 -13.06 -13.66
CA MET A 192 -0.53 -14.44 -13.39
C MET A 192 -1.04 -15.13 -14.65
N GLN A 193 -0.73 -16.42 -14.78
CA GLN A 193 -1.20 -17.27 -15.86
C GLN A 193 -2.48 -17.97 -15.45
N TRP A 194 -3.54 -17.85 -16.25
CA TRP A 194 -4.80 -18.53 -15.99
C TRP A 194 -4.88 -19.83 -16.77
N GLU A 195 -5.16 -20.93 -16.06
CA GLU A 195 -5.43 -22.24 -16.66
C GLU A 195 -6.45 -23.00 -15.80
N ASN A 196 -7.52 -23.51 -16.43
CA ASN A 196 -8.49 -24.43 -15.80
C ASN A 196 -9.04 -23.97 -14.43
N GLY A 197 -9.33 -22.67 -14.27
CA GLY A 197 -9.89 -22.11 -13.03
C GLY A 197 -8.86 -21.78 -11.95
N LEU A 198 -7.57 -21.75 -12.31
CA LEU A 198 -6.47 -21.40 -11.42
C LEU A 198 -5.58 -20.34 -12.08
N TYR A 199 -5.40 -19.22 -11.38
CA TYR A 199 -4.33 -18.28 -11.67
C TYR A 199 -3.06 -18.71 -10.94
N THR A 200 -1.95 -18.86 -11.66
CA THR A 200 -0.66 -19.28 -11.09
C THR A 200 0.42 -18.26 -11.42
N LYS A 201 1.30 -17.99 -10.45
CA LYS A 201 2.52 -17.22 -10.68
C LYS A 201 3.70 -17.76 -9.88
N ARG A 202 4.79 -18.05 -10.58
CA ARG A 202 6.09 -18.45 -10.00
C ARG A 202 7.04 -17.26 -10.02
N ILE A 203 7.57 -16.86 -8.87
CA ILE A 203 8.51 -15.73 -8.71
C ILE A 203 9.70 -16.19 -7.87
N LEU A 204 10.89 -15.69 -8.18
CA LEU A 204 12.09 -15.91 -7.36
C LEU A 204 12.08 -14.90 -6.20
N LEU A 205 11.89 -15.37 -4.97
CA LEU A 205 11.91 -14.55 -3.76
C LEU A 205 13.02 -14.98 -2.82
N LYS A 206 13.58 -14.04 -2.06
CA LYS A 206 14.51 -14.35 -0.99
C LYS A 206 13.73 -14.92 0.20
N GLN A 207 14.34 -15.78 1.00
CA GLN A 207 13.76 -16.31 2.24
C GLN A 207 13.27 -15.15 3.12
N GLY A 208 12.03 -15.23 3.62
CA GLY A 208 11.45 -14.11 4.36
C GLY A 208 9.96 -14.22 4.63
N PHE A 209 9.43 -13.11 5.16
CA PHE A 209 8.01 -12.84 5.33
C PHE A 209 7.56 -11.84 4.26
N TYR A 210 6.51 -12.16 3.51
CA TYR A 210 6.06 -11.34 2.38
C TYR A 210 4.58 -11.07 2.48
N ASN A 211 4.18 -9.80 2.46
CA ASN A 211 2.82 -9.44 2.10
C ASN A 211 2.63 -9.40 0.58
N TYR A 212 1.44 -9.80 0.15
CA TYR A 212 1.06 -9.76 -1.25
C TYR A 212 -0.46 -9.56 -1.41
N ALA A 213 -0.87 -9.14 -2.60
CA ALA A 213 -2.25 -9.03 -3.00
C ALA A 213 -2.40 -9.38 -4.49
N TYR A 214 -3.61 -9.79 -4.87
CA TYR A 214 -3.98 -9.96 -6.26
C TYR A 214 -4.68 -8.73 -6.80
N TRP A 215 -4.12 -8.13 -7.85
CA TRP A 215 -4.67 -6.92 -8.46
C TRP A 215 -5.12 -7.20 -9.88
N THR A 216 -6.39 -6.93 -10.17
CA THR A 216 -6.94 -6.99 -11.53
C THR A 216 -6.65 -5.68 -12.26
N SER A 217 -6.43 -5.74 -13.57
CA SER A 217 -6.25 -4.55 -14.40
C SER A 217 -7.30 -4.52 -15.53
N PRO A 218 -8.61 -4.40 -15.20
CA PRO A 218 -9.64 -4.28 -16.22
C PRO A 218 -9.58 -2.92 -16.93
N PRO A 219 -9.89 -2.83 -18.23
CA PRO A 219 -9.89 -1.56 -18.97
C PRO A 219 -10.92 -0.52 -18.47
N GLU A 220 -11.99 -0.97 -17.80
CA GLU A 220 -13.17 -0.15 -17.49
C GLU A 220 -13.55 -0.13 -16.00
N ALA A 221 -12.75 -0.71 -15.11
CA ALA A 221 -13.15 -0.88 -13.70
C ALA A 221 -12.00 -0.76 -12.70
N ASP A 222 -12.37 -0.71 -11.43
CA ASP A 222 -11.44 -0.76 -10.31
C ASP A 222 -10.62 -2.06 -10.32
N GLY A 223 -9.32 -1.93 -10.07
CA GLY A 223 -8.38 -3.04 -10.14
C GLY A 223 -8.33 -3.94 -8.90
N ASN A 224 -9.21 -3.76 -7.93
CA ASN A 224 -9.19 -4.50 -6.67
C ASN A 224 -10.34 -5.52 -6.55
N GLN A 225 -10.67 -6.21 -7.64
CA GLN A 225 -11.82 -7.13 -7.67
C GLN A 225 -11.58 -8.44 -6.91
N VAL A 226 -10.32 -8.83 -6.69
CA VAL A 226 -10.00 -10.06 -5.95
C VAL A 226 -10.09 -9.82 -4.45
N GLU A 227 -9.43 -8.77 -3.95
CA GLU A 227 -9.34 -8.53 -2.50
C GLU A 227 -10.56 -7.77 -1.97
N GLY A 228 -11.18 -6.92 -2.79
CA GLY A 228 -12.28 -6.05 -2.37
C GLY A 228 -11.80 -4.80 -1.64
N ASN A 229 -12.75 -3.89 -1.40
CA ASN A 229 -12.50 -2.60 -0.75
C ASN A 229 -13.38 -2.47 0.50
N TYR A 230 -12.75 -2.22 1.64
CA TYR A 230 -13.40 -2.12 2.94
C TYR A 230 -12.90 -0.87 3.66
N PHE A 231 -13.82 -0.06 4.18
CA PHE A 231 -13.45 1.17 4.88
C PHE A 231 -12.68 0.87 6.17
N GLN A 232 -12.92 -0.29 6.78
CA GLN A 232 -12.34 -0.74 8.05
C GLN A 232 -10.87 -1.16 7.95
N THR A 233 -10.35 -1.38 6.74
CA THR A 233 -8.98 -1.82 6.51
C THR A 233 -7.99 -0.90 7.20
N GLU A 234 -7.00 -1.46 7.89
CA GLU A 234 -5.87 -0.69 8.40
C GLU A 234 -5.03 -0.21 7.22
N ASN A 235 -4.78 1.09 7.14
CA ASN A 235 -3.88 1.64 6.13
C ASN A 235 -3.02 2.74 6.74
N LEU A 236 -1.81 2.88 6.21
CA LEU A 236 -0.89 3.93 6.57
C LEU A 236 -0.75 4.94 5.42
N TYR A 237 -1.15 6.18 5.65
CA TYR A 237 -1.03 7.24 4.64
C TYR A 237 0.14 8.15 4.95
N GLU A 238 0.98 8.39 3.95
CA GLU A 238 2.08 9.35 4.04
C GLU A 238 1.68 10.62 3.29
N VAL A 239 1.76 11.75 3.97
CA VAL A 239 1.49 13.08 3.43
C VAL A 239 2.83 13.80 3.26
N LEU A 240 3.18 14.08 2.01
CA LEU A 240 4.39 14.78 1.60
C LEU A 240 4.00 16.20 1.20
N VAL A 241 4.57 17.19 1.87
CA VAL A 241 4.26 18.60 1.63
C VAL A 241 5.46 19.29 1.01
N TYR A 242 5.34 19.61 -0.26
CA TYR A 242 6.35 20.33 -1.02
C TYR A 242 6.02 21.81 -1.05
N TYR A 243 7.03 22.64 -0.87
CA TYR A 243 6.97 24.07 -1.11
C TYR A 243 7.92 24.42 -2.25
N ARG A 244 7.35 24.95 -3.34
CA ARG A 244 8.12 25.50 -4.45
C ARG A 244 8.49 26.95 -4.13
N ALA A 245 9.66 27.13 -3.53
CA ALA A 245 10.18 28.44 -3.16
C ALA A 245 10.71 29.19 -4.40
N PHE A 246 10.53 30.51 -4.48
CA PHE A 246 11.10 31.32 -5.57
C PHE A 246 12.63 31.24 -5.62
N GLN A 247 13.29 31.18 -4.47
CA GLN A 247 14.70 30.85 -4.31
C GLN A 247 14.81 29.73 -3.26
N PRO A 248 15.41 28.58 -3.58
CA PRO A 248 16.28 28.28 -4.73
C PRO A 248 15.55 27.82 -6.03
N ASN A 249 14.26 28.10 -6.22
CA ASN A 249 13.46 27.59 -7.35
C ASN A 249 13.51 26.05 -7.45
N ALA A 250 13.21 25.41 -6.33
CA ALA A 250 13.18 23.96 -6.19
C ALA A 250 12.01 23.54 -5.30
N ASP A 251 11.58 22.28 -5.46
CA ASP A 251 10.56 21.67 -4.60
C ASP A 251 11.21 21.21 -3.30
N LEU A 252 11.02 21.98 -2.25
CA LEU A 252 11.50 21.66 -0.91
C LEU A 252 10.46 20.82 -0.20
N LEU A 253 10.82 19.62 0.27
CA LEU A 253 9.95 18.83 1.14
C LEU A 253 9.98 19.43 2.55
N ILE A 254 9.01 20.27 2.86
CA ILE A 254 8.93 21.04 4.11
C ILE A 254 8.12 20.33 5.21
N GLY A 255 7.49 19.21 4.87
CA GLY A 255 6.73 18.38 5.80
C GLY A 255 6.62 16.94 5.29
N TYR A 256 6.74 16.00 6.22
CA TYR A 256 6.48 14.59 6.00
C TYR A 256 5.72 14.07 7.23
N PHE A 257 4.50 13.60 6.99
CA PHE A 257 3.60 13.16 8.04
C PHE A 257 3.02 11.80 7.73
N VAL A 258 2.67 11.07 8.79
CA VAL A 258 2.07 9.76 8.70
C VAL A 258 0.71 9.81 9.39
N ILE A 259 -0.33 9.39 8.68
CA ILE A 259 -1.71 9.32 9.18
C ILE A 259 -2.14 7.85 9.12
N PRO A 260 -2.13 7.13 10.27
CA PRO A 260 -2.74 5.81 10.34
C PRO A 260 -4.26 5.93 10.29
N VAL A 261 -4.91 5.07 9.51
CA VAL A 261 -6.37 4.96 9.43
C VAL A 261 -6.78 3.57 9.89
N ASN A 262 -7.75 3.53 10.82
CA ASN A 262 -8.16 2.32 11.54
C ASN A 262 -6.98 1.51 12.12
N PRO A 263 -6.05 2.16 12.86
CA PRO A 263 -4.98 1.41 13.51
C PRO A 263 -5.56 0.36 14.45
N ARG A 264 -4.91 -0.82 14.49
CA ARG A 264 -5.22 -1.89 15.45
C ARG A 264 -4.98 -1.46 16.90
#